data_AF-A0A5C1ALC1-F1
#
_entry.id   AF-A0A5C1ALC1-F1
#
_cell.length_a   1.000
_cell.length_b   1.000
_cell.length_c   1.000
_cell.angle_alpha   90.00
_cell.angle_beta   90.00
_cell.angle_gamma   90.00
#
_symmetry.space_group_name_H-M   'P 1'
#
loop_
_entity.id
_entity.type
_entity.pdbx_description
1 polymer ?
#
loop_
_entity_poly.entity_id
_entity_poly.type
_entity_poly.pdbx_seq_one_letter_code
_entity_poly.pdbx_strand_id
1 'polypeptide(L)'
;MLSIAFKEWAVICRALATGRQSLIIRKGGIAEEGGIFKPEHPRFWLYPTLFHEQQQKGVKPAAMPLLEEAERDRPEPGTLRFTHGVDVSAVHFVENLDAALALDEFHIWSPEVITQRFHYRSPGLYVLLVRAWKATPVEMPERPEFAGCKTWVELGRELPDDGTPVLGDEEHRQRVDAVRDRLTHTRG
;
A
#
# COMPACT_ATOMS: atom_id res chain seq x y z
N MET A 1 -7.16 -8.40 17.03
CA MET A 1 -8.17 -8.69 16.00
C MET A 1 -8.47 -7.41 15.23
N LEU A 2 -8.69 -7.49 13.91
CA LEU A 2 -8.87 -6.33 13.02
C LEU A 2 -10.11 -6.49 12.15
N SER A 3 -10.88 -5.41 11.99
CA SER A 3 -12.09 -5.36 11.15
C SER A 3 -11.95 -4.42 9.95
N ILE A 4 -10.78 -3.82 9.74
CA ILE A 4 -10.53 -2.86 8.68
C ILE A 4 -9.63 -3.45 7.61
N ALA A 5 -10.03 -3.25 6.35
CA ALA A 5 -9.20 -3.51 5.19
C ALA A 5 -9.01 -2.25 4.33
N PHE A 6 -7.87 -2.19 3.67
CA PHE A 6 -7.46 -1.10 2.81
C PHE A 6 -7.33 -1.60 1.37
N LYS A 7 -8.11 -1.00 0.46
CA LYS A 7 -8.04 -1.30 -0.97
C LYS A 7 -6.78 -0.74 -1.59
N GLU A 8 -6.04 -1.62 -2.24
CA GLU A 8 -4.88 -1.27 -3.03
C GLU A 8 -4.80 -2.19 -4.24
N TRP A 9 -4.08 -1.77 -5.28
CA TRP A 9 -3.85 -2.59 -6.46
C TRP A 9 -3.19 -3.92 -6.07
N ALA A 10 -3.71 -5.03 -6.59
CA ALA A 10 -3.25 -6.37 -6.24
C ALA A 10 -1.75 -6.57 -6.45
N VAL A 11 -1.17 -5.98 -7.49
CA VAL A 11 0.29 -5.98 -7.73
C VAL A 11 1.08 -5.26 -6.63
N ILE A 12 0.53 -4.18 -6.06
CA ILE A 12 1.15 -3.46 -4.94
C ILE A 12 1.00 -4.27 -3.65
N CYS A 13 -0.17 -4.87 -3.41
CA CYS A 13 -0.37 -5.81 -2.29
C CYS A 13 0.63 -6.96 -2.38
N ARG A 14 0.87 -7.50 -3.58
CA ARG A 14 1.88 -8.54 -3.81
C ARG A 14 3.28 -8.04 -3.50
N ALA A 15 3.64 -6.84 -3.98
CA ALA A 15 4.96 -6.26 -3.72
C ALA A 15 5.22 -6.05 -2.21
N LEU A 16 4.19 -5.70 -1.44
CA LEU A 16 4.26 -5.65 0.03
C LEU A 16 4.39 -7.05 0.63
N ALA A 17 3.58 -8.01 0.17
CA ALA A 17 3.54 -9.38 0.66
C ALA A 17 4.85 -10.16 0.41
N THR A 18 5.58 -9.85 -0.65
CA THR A 18 6.89 -10.45 -0.95
C THR A 18 8.05 -9.68 -0.35
N GLY A 19 7.79 -8.56 0.33
CA GLY A 19 8.82 -7.67 0.80
C GLY A 19 9.58 -6.98 -0.33
N ARG A 20 9.09 -6.95 -1.57
CA ARG A 20 9.70 -6.17 -2.66
C ARG A 20 9.59 -4.66 -2.44
N GLN A 21 8.52 -4.23 -1.76
CA GLN A 21 8.17 -2.84 -1.45
C GLN A 21 7.75 -2.75 0.03
N SER A 22 7.98 -1.61 0.67
CA SER A 22 7.62 -1.36 2.09
C SER A 22 6.95 0.00 2.29
N LEU A 23 6.34 0.53 1.23
CA LEU A 23 5.63 1.80 1.28
C LEU A 23 4.32 1.76 0.49
N ILE A 24 3.39 2.65 0.82
CA ILE A 24 2.15 2.90 0.07
C ILE A 24 2.12 4.39 -0.27
N ILE A 25 1.84 4.73 -1.54
CA ILE A 25 1.79 6.12 -2.03
C ILE A 25 0.34 6.50 -2.31
N ARG A 26 -0.11 7.60 -1.71
CA ARG A 26 -1.50 8.07 -1.83
C ARG A 26 -1.60 9.57 -2.01
N LYS A 27 -2.75 10.02 -2.55
CA LYS A 27 -3.07 11.44 -2.69
C LYS A 27 -3.92 12.01 -1.53
N GLY A 28 -4.70 11.18 -0.83
CA GLY A 28 -5.57 11.65 0.25
C GLY A 28 -6.24 10.52 1.03
N GLY A 29 -7.14 10.89 1.95
CA GLY A 29 -7.86 9.96 2.83
C GLY A 29 -7.25 9.82 4.22
N ILE A 30 -6.50 10.82 4.67
CA ILE A 30 -5.86 10.80 5.97
C ILE A 30 -5.94 12.20 6.55
N ALA A 31 -6.52 12.31 7.73
CA ALA A 31 -6.79 13.57 8.41
C ALA A 31 -5.49 14.11 9.04
N GLU A 32 -5.36 15.42 9.01
CA GLU A 32 -4.31 16.15 9.73
C GLU A 32 -4.90 16.65 11.05
N GLU A 33 -4.41 16.14 12.19
CA GLU A 33 -4.70 16.70 13.50
C GLU A 33 -3.39 17.23 14.11
N GLY A 34 -3.33 18.54 14.38
CA GLY A 34 -2.21 19.14 15.12
C GLY A 34 -0.84 19.10 14.44
N GLY A 35 -0.78 19.03 13.10
CA GLY A 35 0.48 18.99 12.33
C GLY A 35 1.16 17.62 12.31
N ILE A 36 0.53 16.59 12.88
CA ILE A 36 0.97 15.20 12.77
C ILE A 36 -0.06 14.44 11.95
N PHE A 37 0.36 14.04 10.75
CA PHE A 37 -0.45 13.20 9.90
C PHE A 37 -0.59 11.79 10.49
N LYS A 38 -1.82 11.32 10.71
CA LYS A 38 -2.10 9.98 11.21
C LYS A 38 -3.06 9.24 10.30
N PRO A 39 -2.69 8.08 9.73
CA PRO A 39 -3.64 7.26 8.98
C PRO A 39 -4.85 6.96 9.88
N GLU A 40 -6.05 6.98 9.28
CA GLU A 40 -7.31 6.69 9.98
C GLU A 40 -7.22 5.36 10.76
N HIS A 41 -6.48 4.40 10.21
CA HIS A 41 -6.15 3.14 10.87
C HIS A 41 -4.64 2.86 10.77
N PRO A 42 -3.92 2.69 11.90
CA PRO A 42 -2.49 2.41 11.90
C PRO A 42 -2.16 0.94 11.58
N ARG A 43 -3.14 0.04 11.60
CA ARG A 43 -3.00 -1.37 11.25
C ARG A 43 -4.25 -1.84 10.52
N PHE A 44 -4.08 -2.54 9.41
CA PHE A 44 -5.20 -2.97 8.56
C PHE A 44 -4.82 -4.13 7.65
N TRP A 45 -5.84 -4.84 7.17
CA TRP A 45 -5.69 -5.87 6.14
C TRP A 45 -5.50 -5.26 4.76
N LEU A 46 -4.71 -5.89 3.90
CA LEU A 46 -4.64 -5.53 2.49
C LEU A 46 -5.82 -6.16 1.75
N TYR A 47 -6.58 -5.34 1.02
CA TYR A 47 -7.62 -5.78 0.09
C TYR A 47 -7.08 -5.59 -1.35
N PRO A 48 -6.63 -6.68 -2.00
CA PRO A 48 -6.19 -6.63 -3.39
C PRO A 48 -7.36 -6.30 -4.33
N THR A 49 -7.24 -5.20 -5.06
CA THR A 49 -8.15 -4.80 -6.14
C THR A 49 -7.55 -5.11 -7.49
N LEU A 50 -8.34 -5.65 -8.41
CA LEU A 50 -7.88 -6.08 -9.72
C LEU A 50 -8.41 -5.12 -10.78
N PHE A 51 -7.49 -4.34 -11.34
CA PHE A 51 -7.73 -3.37 -12.41
C PHE A 51 -6.66 -3.59 -13.47
N HIS A 52 -6.79 -4.67 -14.23
CA HIS A 52 -5.72 -5.24 -15.06
C HIS A 52 -5.03 -4.22 -15.96
N GLU A 53 -5.80 -3.49 -16.77
CA GLU A 53 -5.24 -2.52 -17.72
C GLU A 53 -4.54 -1.34 -17.02
N GLN A 54 -5.12 -0.83 -15.94
CA GLN A 54 -4.54 0.28 -15.18
C GLN A 54 -3.27 -0.18 -14.45
N GLN A 55 -3.25 -1.41 -13.95
CA GLN A 55 -2.08 -2.00 -13.28
C GLN A 55 -0.92 -2.19 -14.24
N GLN A 56 -1.16 -2.79 -15.40
CA GLN A 56 -0.12 -2.98 -16.43
C GLN A 56 0.52 -1.66 -16.87
N LYS A 57 -0.27 -0.60 -17.02
CA LYS A 57 0.22 0.72 -17.44
C LYS A 57 0.83 1.52 -16.30
N GLY A 58 0.47 1.20 -15.05
CA GLY A 58 0.80 2.02 -13.89
C GLY A 58 1.96 1.52 -13.05
N VAL A 59 2.50 0.34 -13.35
CA VAL A 59 3.70 -0.20 -12.69
C VAL A 59 4.86 -0.28 -13.67
N LYS A 60 6.08 -0.32 -13.13
CA LYS A 60 7.30 -0.47 -13.92
C LYS A 60 7.31 -1.83 -14.65
N PRO A 61 7.93 -1.94 -15.83
CA PRO A 61 8.05 -3.22 -16.54
C PRO A 61 8.64 -4.35 -15.70
N ALA A 62 9.61 -4.04 -14.82
CA ALA A 62 10.22 -5.01 -13.91
C ALA A 62 9.25 -5.61 -12.87
N ALA A 63 8.07 -5.02 -12.67
CA ALA A 63 7.05 -5.51 -11.75
C ALA A 63 5.95 -6.35 -12.43
N MET A 64 6.01 -6.54 -13.76
CA MET A 64 5.06 -7.37 -14.49
C MET A 64 4.96 -8.81 -13.97
N PRO A 65 6.07 -9.50 -13.59
CA PRO A 65 5.96 -10.82 -12.98
C PRO A 65 5.11 -10.84 -11.69
N LEU A 66 5.18 -9.79 -10.88
CA LEU A 66 4.37 -9.67 -9.66
C LEU A 66 2.88 -9.48 -9.97
N LEU A 67 2.57 -8.82 -11.09
CA LEU A 67 1.18 -8.67 -11.55
C LEU A 67 0.62 -10.03 -11.99
N GLU A 68 1.39 -10.80 -12.76
CA GLU A 68 1.01 -12.16 -13.17
C GLU A 68 0.81 -13.10 -11.96
N GLU A 69 1.66 -12.99 -10.94
CA GLU A 69 1.47 -13.69 -9.66
C GLU A 69 0.24 -13.22 -8.91
N ALA A 70 -0.06 -11.92 -8.88
CA ALA A 70 -1.26 -11.39 -8.25
C ALA A 70 -2.55 -11.88 -8.93
N GLU A 71 -2.55 -11.97 -10.27
CA GLU A 71 -3.67 -12.49 -11.05
C GLU A 71 -3.85 -14.00 -10.87
N ARG A 72 -2.75 -14.78 -10.81
CA ARG A 72 -2.83 -16.24 -10.59
C ARG A 72 -3.38 -16.63 -9.22
N ASP A 73 -3.10 -15.85 -8.18
CA ASP A 73 -3.62 -16.12 -6.83
C ASP A 73 -4.99 -15.49 -6.58
N ARG A 74 -5.62 -14.91 -7.61
CA ARG A 74 -6.96 -14.36 -7.52
C ARG A 74 -7.94 -15.42 -7.00
N PRO A 75 -8.71 -15.12 -5.94
CA PRO A 75 -9.76 -16.03 -5.47
C PRO A 75 -10.89 -16.15 -6.49
N GLU A 76 -11.72 -17.18 -6.34
CA GLU A 76 -12.91 -17.37 -7.17
C GLU A 76 -13.81 -16.11 -7.18
N PRO A 77 -14.49 -15.80 -8.30
CA PRO A 77 -15.40 -14.65 -8.38
C PRO A 77 -16.40 -14.62 -7.21
N GLY A 78 -16.55 -13.44 -6.59
CA GLY A 78 -17.40 -13.26 -5.41
C GLY A 78 -16.77 -13.69 -4.08
N THR A 79 -15.50 -14.07 -4.07
CA THR A 79 -14.74 -14.38 -2.85
C THR A 79 -13.63 -13.37 -2.62
N LEU A 80 -13.50 -12.89 -1.39
CA LEU A 80 -12.34 -12.13 -0.91
C LEU A 80 -11.43 -13.05 -0.12
N ARG A 81 -10.12 -12.94 -0.36
CA ARG A 81 -9.09 -13.68 0.37
C ARG A 81 -8.08 -12.70 0.98
N PHE A 82 -8.06 -12.64 2.30
CA PHE A 82 -7.12 -11.85 3.08
C PHE A 82 -5.97 -12.73 3.54
N THR A 83 -4.75 -12.41 3.13
CA THR A 83 -3.54 -13.18 3.45
C THR A 83 -2.46 -12.35 4.16
N HIS A 84 -2.50 -11.03 3.96
CA HIS A 84 -1.53 -10.11 4.52
C HIS A 84 -2.22 -8.85 4.99
N GLY A 85 -1.71 -8.28 6.08
CA GLY A 85 -2.00 -6.91 6.48
C GLY A 85 -0.71 -6.15 6.72
N VAL A 86 -0.85 -4.93 7.19
CA VAL A 86 0.28 -4.04 7.45
C VAL A 86 0.11 -3.25 8.73
N ASP A 87 1.23 -2.88 9.34
CA ASP A 87 1.34 -1.85 10.37
C ASP A 87 2.02 -0.62 9.77
N VAL A 88 1.43 0.56 9.92
CA VAL A 88 2.03 1.83 9.49
C VAL A 88 3.09 2.24 10.51
N SER A 89 4.33 2.35 10.05
CA SER A 89 5.49 2.69 10.88
C SER A 89 5.80 4.18 10.88
N ALA A 90 5.58 4.85 9.74
CA ALA A 90 5.77 6.29 9.60
C ALA A 90 4.97 6.81 8.41
N VAL A 91 4.70 8.11 8.40
CA VAL A 91 4.14 8.77 7.22
C VAL A 91 4.84 10.07 6.93
N HIS A 92 5.07 10.32 5.64
CA HIS A 92 5.63 11.55 5.13
C HIS A 92 4.66 12.19 4.13
N PHE A 93 4.44 13.49 4.26
CA PHE A 93 3.89 14.30 3.19
C PHE A 93 5.03 14.85 2.33
N VAL A 94 4.97 14.56 1.03
CA VAL A 94 6.00 14.89 0.06
C VAL A 94 5.43 15.93 -0.90
N GLU A 95 5.87 17.17 -0.75
CA GLU A 95 5.37 18.35 -1.48
C GLU A 95 6.23 18.75 -2.68
N ASN A 96 7.36 18.06 -2.87
CA ASN A 96 8.28 18.27 -3.98
C ASN A 96 8.24 17.06 -4.91
N LEU A 97 8.08 17.29 -6.22
CA LEU A 97 7.97 16.22 -7.21
C LEU A 97 9.29 15.44 -7.35
N ASP A 98 10.44 16.13 -7.36
CA ASP A 98 11.75 15.50 -7.43
C ASP A 98 11.97 14.57 -6.23
N ALA A 99 11.53 14.98 -5.03
CA ALA A 99 11.58 14.15 -3.83
C ALA A 99 10.68 12.91 -3.94
N ALA A 100 9.49 13.04 -4.56
CA ALA A 100 8.61 11.91 -4.82
C ALA A 100 9.19 10.95 -5.86
N LEU A 101 9.78 11.47 -6.94
CA LEU A 101 10.44 10.68 -7.99
C LEU A 101 11.74 10.05 -7.49
N ALA A 102 12.43 10.68 -6.53
CA ALA A 102 13.63 10.13 -5.89
C ALA A 102 13.34 8.87 -5.06
N LEU A 103 12.08 8.56 -4.76
CA LEU A 103 11.66 7.32 -4.11
C LEU A 103 11.54 6.12 -5.06
N ASP A 104 11.92 6.28 -6.34
CA ASP A 104 11.72 5.28 -7.38
C ASP A 104 12.14 3.87 -6.94
N GLU A 105 13.32 3.70 -6.35
CA GLU A 105 13.85 2.38 -5.97
C GLU A 105 13.01 1.63 -4.89
N PHE A 106 12.21 2.36 -4.11
CA PHE A 106 11.43 1.82 -2.99
C PHE A 106 10.04 1.35 -3.37
N HIS A 107 9.60 1.59 -4.62
CA HIS A 107 8.28 1.19 -5.09
C HIS A 107 8.25 0.71 -6.53
N ILE A 108 7.13 0.09 -6.91
CA ILE A 108 6.92 -0.43 -8.27
C ILE A 108 6.06 0.44 -9.17
N TRP A 109 5.52 1.57 -8.68
CA TRP A 109 4.80 2.54 -9.51
C TRP A 109 5.67 3.09 -10.63
N SER A 110 5.09 3.33 -11.81
CA SER A 110 5.79 4.04 -12.88
C SER A 110 5.97 5.53 -12.52
N PRO A 111 7.03 6.19 -13.02
CA PRO A 111 7.24 7.63 -12.81
C PRO A 111 6.07 8.49 -13.30
N GLU A 112 5.40 8.07 -14.37
CA GLU A 112 4.23 8.76 -14.93
C GLU A 112 3.06 8.74 -13.95
N VAL A 113 2.81 7.60 -13.29
CA VAL A 113 1.75 7.48 -12.29
C VAL A 113 2.08 8.30 -11.04
N ILE A 114 3.33 8.32 -10.60
CA ILE A 114 3.77 9.18 -9.48
C ILE A 114 3.52 10.65 -9.82
N THR A 115 3.97 11.10 -10.99
CA THR A 115 3.77 12.47 -11.47
C THR A 115 2.29 12.84 -11.59
N GLN A 116 1.48 11.97 -12.22
CA GLN A 116 0.04 12.19 -12.37
C GLN A 116 -0.65 12.30 -11.01
N ARG A 117 -0.35 11.41 -10.06
CA ARG A 117 -0.94 11.44 -8.72
C ARG A 117 -0.49 12.67 -7.95
N PHE A 118 0.78 13.05 -8.08
CA PHE A 118 1.32 14.23 -7.43
C PHE A 118 0.56 15.49 -7.83
N HIS A 119 0.24 15.65 -9.12
CA HIS A 119 -0.50 16.82 -9.61
C HIS A 119 -2.04 16.71 -9.51
N TYR A 120 -2.59 15.57 -9.09
CA TYR A 120 -4.04 15.38 -9.07
C TYR A 120 -4.72 16.27 -8.01
N ARG A 121 -5.56 17.22 -8.47
CA ARG A 121 -6.25 18.27 -7.67
C ARG A 121 -5.32 19.31 -7.05
N SER A 122 -4.31 18.88 -6.31
CA SER A 122 -3.27 19.75 -5.72
C SER A 122 -1.92 19.01 -5.72
N PRO A 123 -0.78 19.70 -5.73
CA PRO A 123 0.53 19.08 -5.52
C PRO A 123 0.61 18.26 -4.23
N GLY A 124 1.46 17.23 -4.22
CA GLY A 124 1.86 16.51 -3.02
C GLY A 124 1.26 15.11 -2.85
N LEU A 125 2.03 14.23 -2.19
CA LEU A 125 1.73 12.82 -1.95
C LEU A 125 1.98 12.42 -0.51
N TYR A 126 1.17 11.51 0.00
CA TYR A 126 1.42 10.80 1.25
C TYR A 126 2.16 9.51 0.99
N VAL A 127 3.28 9.32 1.68
CA VAL A 127 4.11 8.11 1.64
C VAL A 127 4.03 7.45 3.00
N LEU A 128 3.28 6.36 3.06
CA LEU A 128 3.13 5.55 4.26
C LEU A 128 4.19 4.48 4.24
N LEU A 129 5.11 4.50 5.20
CA LEU A 129 6.05 3.41 5.43
C LEU A 129 5.33 2.33 6.24
N VAL A 130 5.31 1.11 5.71
CA VAL A 130 4.50 0.02 6.23
C VAL A 130 5.30 -1.24 6.45
N ARG A 131 4.96 -1.97 7.51
CA ARG A 131 5.48 -3.29 7.80
C ARG A 131 4.41 -4.32 7.46
N ALA A 132 4.61 -5.10 6.41
CA ALA A 132 3.70 -6.18 6.07
C ALA A 132 3.87 -7.38 6.99
N TRP A 133 2.77 -8.05 7.30
CA TRP A 133 2.73 -9.34 7.98
C TRP A 133 1.86 -10.31 7.19
N LYS A 134 2.25 -11.58 7.23
CA LYS A 134 1.53 -12.70 6.63
C LYS A 134 0.75 -13.44 7.72
N ALA A 135 -0.52 -13.67 7.49
CA ALA A 135 -1.39 -14.40 8.41
C ALA A 135 -1.96 -15.65 7.73
N THR A 136 -2.63 -16.48 8.53
CA THR A 136 -3.44 -17.58 8.00
C THR A 136 -4.51 -16.99 7.07
N PRO A 137 -4.68 -17.50 5.82
CA PRO A 137 -5.65 -16.96 4.89
C PRO A 137 -7.07 -16.99 5.46
N VAL A 138 -7.78 -15.88 5.33
CA VAL A 138 -9.20 -15.78 5.65
C VAL A 138 -9.98 -15.47 4.39
N GLU A 139 -10.98 -16.31 4.11
CA GLU A 139 -11.92 -16.10 3.02
C GLU A 139 -13.28 -15.62 3.52
N MET A 140 -13.92 -14.77 2.71
CA MET A 140 -15.28 -14.30 2.94
C MET A 140 -15.97 -13.91 1.64
N PRO A 141 -17.31 -13.94 1.58
CA PRO A 141 -18.03 -13.47 0.40
C PRO A 141 -17.76 -11.98 0.17
N GLU A 142 -17.53 -11.61 -1.09
CA GLU A 142 -17.52 -10.22 -1.53
C GLU A 142 -18.94 -9.66 -1.44
N ARG A 143 -19.10 -8.54 -0.73
CA ARG A 143 -20.40 -7.88 -0.53
C ARG A 143 -20.49 -6.61 -1.36
N PRO A 144 -21.68 -6.20 -1.84
CA PRO A 144 -21.86 -4.93 -2.54
C PRO A 144 -21.35 -3.72 -1.74
N GLU A 145 -21.43 -3.78 -0.41
CA GLU A 145 -20.92 -2.75 0.50
C GLU A 145 -19.40 -2.56 0.40
N PHE A 146 -18.69 -3.60 -0.01
CA PHE A 146 -17.25 -3.58 -0.24
C PHE A 146 -16.89 -3.03 -1.62
N ALA A 147 -17.86 -2.94 -2.54
CA ALA A 147 -17.64 -2.42 -3.89
C ALA A 147 -17.44 -0.89 -3.89
N GLY A 148 -17.02 -0.35 -5.03
CA GLY A 148 -16.91 1.09 -5.25
C GLY A 148 -15.60 1.75 -4.81
N CYS A 149 -15.57 3.08 -4.87
CA CYS A 149 -14.34 3.89 -4.80
C CYS A 149 -13.82 4.18 -3.39
N LYS A 150 -14.51 3.72 -2.34
CA LYS A 150 -14.02 3.86 -0.96
C LYS A 150 -12.77 3.03 -0.78
N THR A 151 -11.73 3.63 -0.21
CA THR A 151 -10.47 2.92 0.03
C THR A 151 -10.52 2.06 1.28
N TRP A 152 -11.08 2.59 2.37
CA TRP A 152 -11.27 1.84 3.60
C TRP A 152 -12.55 1.02 3.52
N VAL A 153 -12.47 -0.23 4.00
CA VAL A 153 -13.57 -1.18 4.04
C VAL A 153 -13.68 -1.75 5.45
N GLU A 154 -14.82 -1.52 6.09
CA GLU A 154 -15.18 -2.22 7.32
C GLU A 154 -15.71 -3.62 6.95
N LEU A 155 -15.04 -4.66 7.45
CA LEU A 155 -15.32 -6.06 7.10
C LEU A 155 -16.60 -6.59 7.77
N GLY A 156 -17.18 -5.84 8.72
CA GLY A 156 -18.36 -6.25 9.49
C GLY A 156 -18.14 -7.46 10.41
N ARG A 157 -16.90 -7.93 10.53
CA ARG A 157 -16.44 -8.91 11.51
C ARG A 157 -14.96 -8.69 11.79
N GLU A 158 -14.52 -9.19 12.93
CA GLU A 158 -13.11 -9.21 13.30
C GLU A 158 -12.39 -10.41 12.67
N LEU A 159 -11.20 -10.15 12.14
CA LEU A 159 -10.27 -11.16 11.65
C LEU A 159 -9.04 -11.26 12.59
N PRO A 160 -8.42 -12.44 12.72
CA PRO A 160 -7.16 -12.59 13.44
C PRO A 160 -6.07 -11.68 12.87
N ASP A 161 -5.21 -11.13 13.72
CA ASP A 161 -4.12 -10.22 13.33
C ASP A 161 -2.76 -10.69 13.86
N ASP A 162 -2.66 -11.98 14.18
CA ASP A 162 -1.49 -12.70 14.70
C ASP A 162 -0.48 -13.09 13.59
N GLY A 163 -0.38 -12.27 12.55
CA GLY A 163 0.50 -12.51 11.42
C GLY A 163 1.99 -12.40 11.77
N THR A 164 2.81 -13.12 11.01
CA THR A 164 4.28 -13.03 11.09
C THR A 164 4.81 -11.93 10.17
N PRO A 165 5.77 -11.11 10.61
CA PRO A 165 6.35 -10.09 9.76
C PRO A 165 6.96 -10.66 8.48
N VAL A 166 6.69 -10.03 7.33
CA VAL A 166 7.32 -10.38 6.04
C VAL A 166 8.81 -10.05 6.06
N LEU A 167 9.16 -8.92 6.67
CA LEU A 167 10.55 -8.49 6.87
C LEU A 167 10.90 -8.52 8.36
N GLY A 168 12.14 -8.91 8.66
CA GLY A 168 12.70 -8.83 10.00
C GLY A 168 12.81 -7.38 10.49
N ASP A 169 12.92 -7.21 11.82
CA ASP A 169 12.96 -5.88 12.45
C ASP A 169 14.06 -4.98 11.87
N GLU A 170 15.26 -5.55 11.67
CA GLU A 170 16.41 -4.82 11.17
C GLU A 170 16.24 -4.36 9.73
N GLU A 171 15.82 -5.25 8.83
CA GLU A 171 15.59 -4.89 7.43
C GLU A 171 14.48 -3.84 7.29
N HIS A 172 13.41 -3.96 8.10
CA HIS A 172 12.35 -2.97 8.13
C HIS A 172 12.86 -1.58 8.57
N ARG A 173 13.67 -1.53 9.63
CA ARG A 173 14.31 -0.27 10.08
C ARG A 173 15.18 0.34 8.99
N GLN A 174 16.04 -0.46 8.36
CA GLN A 174 16.92 0.01 7.29
C GLN A 174 16.13 0.62 6.12
N ARG A 175 15.00 0.01 5.73
CA ARG A 175 14.14 0.56 4.67
C ARG A 175 13.46 1.87 5.07
N VAL A 176 13.00 1.96 6.31
CA VAL A 176 12.40 3.19 6.85
C VAL A 176 13.42 4.33 6.84
N ASP A 177 14.63 4.06 7.31
CA ASP A 177 15.70 5.06 7.36
C ASP A 177 16.17 5.45 5.96
N ALA A 178 16.34 4.51 5.02
CA ALA A 178 16.71 4.81 3.65
C ALA A 178 15.69 5.73 2.93
N VAL A 179 14.38 5.52 3.15
CA VAL A 179 13.34 6.41 2.60
C VAL A 179 13.40 7.79 3.28
N ARG A 180 13.59 7.84 4.60
CA ARG A 180 13.71 9.12 5.34
C ARG A 180 14.92 9.91 4.85
N ASP A 181 16.05 9.25 4.68
CA ASP A 181 17.29 9.86 4.18
C ASP A 181 17.08 10.38 2.76
N ARG A 182 16.43 9.59 1.88
CA ARG A 182 16.11 10.05 0.53
C ARG A 182 15.25 11.32 0.53
N LEU A 183 14.22 11.37 1.37
CA LEU A 183 13.31 12.53 1.48
C LEU A 183 13.94 13.77 2.11
N THR A 184 14.99 13.62 2.92
CA THR A 184 15.71 14.75 3.52
C THR A 184 16.74 15.35 2.57
N HIS A 185 17.43 14.53 1.77
CA HIS A 185 18.44 15.00 0.81
C HIS A 185 17.87 15.76 -0.38
N THR A 186 16.59 15.55 -0.74
CA THR A 186 15.92 16.28 -1.84
C THR A 186 15.24 17.58 -1.39
N ARG A 187 15.42 17.99 -0.12
CA ARG A 187 14.89 19.26 0.41
C ARG A 187 15.87 20.45 0.29
N GLY A 188 17.10 20.21 -0.15
CA GLY A 188 18.13 21.24 -0.40
C GLY A 188 18.25 21.56 -1.88
#